data_AF-A0A4Q1J8V8-F1
#
_entry.id   AF-A0A4Q1J8V8-F1
#
_cell.length_a   1.000
_cell.length_b   1.000
_cell.length_c   1.000
_cell.angle_alpha   90.00
_cell.angle_beta   90.00
_cell.angle_gamma   90.00
#
_symmetry.space_group_name_H-M   'P 1'
#
loop_
_entity.id
_entity.type
_entity.pdbx_description
1 polymer ?
#
loop_
_entity_poly.entity_id
_entity_poly.type
_entity_poly.pdbx_seq_one_letter_code
_entity_poly.pdbx_strand_id
1 'polypeptide(L)'
;MRISATCMECFKELGRPSFEMFSLPYYENRIAVVQCSHGHKSALVLQSQKFEVLMESGAEALLNGFTLEACATFYAALERTYEFAICVLMKARGVDDQQYSSMFNEMSRMSERQVGAFMALHLLETGMPYKIDNALTKFRNSVIHKGAIPEPDKAHDFCSKVFAKIIGITEILTLKYPELVHKIIRLDMQKEYLKWERNFP
;
A
#
# COMPACT_ATOMS: atom_id res chain seq x y z
N MET A 1 12.85 2.82 1.66
CA MET A 1 12.71 3.05 0.19
C MET A 1 13.14 4.47 -0.13
N ARG A 2 13.35 4.79 -1.40
CA ARG A 2 13.80 6.11 -1.84
C ARG A 2 12.95 6.60 -3.00
N ILE A 3 12.65 7.89 -3.03
CA ILE A 3 11.97 8.54 -4.15
C ILE A 3 12.88 9.59 -4.77
N SER A 4 12.83 9.71 -6.09
CA SER A 4 13.52 10.76 -6.83
C SER A 4 12.61 11.98 -6.97
N ALA A 5 13.10 13.15 -6.56
CA ALA A 5 12.30 14.37 -6.53
C ALA A 5 13.14 15.61 -6.85
N THR A 6 12.47 16.67 -7.30
CA THR A 6 13.03 18.02 -7.43
C THR A 6 12.39 18.96 -6.39
N CYS A 7 13.00 20.11 -6.12
CA CYS A 7 12.42 21.09 -5.21
C CYS A 7 11.18 21.78 -5.83
N MET A 8 10.04 21.68 -5.16
CA MET A 8 8.78 22.29 -5.60
C MET A 8 8.72 23.80 -5.32
N GLU A 9 9.39 24.30 -4.29
CA GLU A 9 9.43 25.75 -4.02
C GLU A 9 10.27 26.48 -5.07
N CYS A 10 11.39 25.89 -5.53
CA CYS A 10 12.14 26.42 -6.67
C CYS A 10 11.26 26.53 -7.93
N PHE A 11 10.39 25.54 -8.17
CA PHE A 11 9.44 25.60 -9.29
C PHE A 11 8.49 26.79 -9.18
N LYS A 12 7.97 27.04 -7.98
CA LYS A 12 7.05 28.15 -7.69
C LYS A 12 7.72 29.52 -7.82
N GLU A 13 8.96 29.66 -7.36
CA GLU A 13 9.69 30.94 -7.40
C GLU A 13 10.31 31.24 -8.77
N LEU A 14 10.94 30.25 -9.39
CA LEU A 14 11.74 30.42 -10.61
C LEU A 14 10.98 30.06 -11.88
N GLY A 15 9.77 29.51 -11.78
CA GLY A 15 9.00 28.94 -12.89
C GLY A 15 9.61 27.66 -13.48
N ARG A 16 10.64 27.10 -12.83
CA ARG A 16 11.35 25.88 -13.21
C ARG A 16 11.93 25.19 -11.97
N PRO A 17 12.04 23.85 -11.95
CA PRO A 17 12.62 23.18 -10.79
C PRO A 17 14.10 23.54 -10.66
N SER A 18 14.66 23.42 -9.45
CA SER A 18 16.12 23.29 -9.36
C SER A 18 16.50 22.04 -10.15
N PHE A 19 17.46 22.12 -11.06
CA PHE A 19 17.96 20.95 -11.81
C PHE A 19 18.69 19.92 -10.91
N GLU A 20 18.54 20.07 -9.60
CA GLU A 20 19.01 19.17 -8.56
C GLU A 20 17.99 18.05 -8.39
N MET A 21 18.42 16.82 -8.67
CA MET A 21 17.64 15.63 -8.42
C MET A 21 18.03 15.05 -7.06
N PHE A 22 17.06 14.96 -6.16
CA PHE A 22 17.24 14.40 -4.83
C PHE A 22 16.74 12.97 -4.80
N SER A 23 17.56 12.07 -4.26
CA SER A 23 17.10 10.74 -3.85
C SER A 23 16.77 10.80 -2.36
N LEU A 24 15.50 10.76 -2.00
CA LEU A 24 15.03 11.03 -0.63
C LEU A 24 14.48 9.76 0.01
N PRO A 25 14.88 9.43 1.25
CA PRO A 25 14.27 8.32 1.96
C PRO A 25 12.84 8.69 2.40
N TYR A 26 11.95 7.70 2.40
CA TYR A 26 10.66 7.76 3.07
C TYR A 26 10.40 6.45 3.83
N TYR A 27 9.52 6.54 4.82
CA TYR A 27 9.21 5.45 5.75
C TYR A 27 7.68 5.25 5.85
N GLU A 28 7.19 4.93 7.05
CA GLU A 28 5.81 4.55 7.31
C GLU A 28 4.78 5.61 6.89
N ASN A 29 5.06 6.87 7.21
CA ASN A 29 4.20 8.01 6.92
C ASN A 29 4.17 8.41 5.43
N ARG A 30 5.01 7.79 4.59
CA ARG A 30 5.11 8.09 3.15
C ARG A 30 5.38 9.57 2.86
N ILE A 31 6.19 10.22 3.72
CA ILE A 31 6.63 11.60 3.54
C ILE A 31 8.14 11.64 3.40
N ALA A 32 8.61 12.29 2.34
CA ALA A 32 10.02 12.60 2.10
C ALA A 32 10.23 14.11 2.25
N VAL A 33 11.29 14.52 2.96
CA VAL A 33 11.61 15.94 3.18
C VAL A 33 12.94 16.27 2.51
N VAL A 34 12.99 17.39 1.82
CA VAL A 34 14.17 17.88 1.12
C VAL A 34 14.49 19.31 1.50
N GLN A 35 15.79 19.62 1.59
CA GLN A 35 16.30 20.98 1.58
C GLN A 35 17.21 21.15 0.36
N CYS A 36 16.87 22.09 -0.53
CA CYS A 36 17.67 22.35 -1.74
C CYS A 36 18.82 23.33 -1.48
N SER A 37 19.71 23.50 -2.47
CA SER A 37 20.83 24.46 -2.38
C SER A 37 20.42 25.91 -2.19
N HIS A 38 19.20 26.28 -2.61
CA HIS A 38 18.65 27.62 -2.45
C HIS A 38 18.04 27.84 -1.05
N GLY A 39 18.11 26.84 -0.16
CA GLY A 39 17.61 26.93 1.21
C GLY A 39 16.13 26.58 1.39
N HIS A 40 15.38 26.32 0.30
CA HIS A 40 13.98 25.89 0.42
C HIS A 40 13.86 24.52 1.07
N LYS A 41 12.86 24.40 1.94
CA LYS A 41 12.39 23.12 2.48
C LYS A 41 11.11 22.72 1.75
N SER A 42 11.05 21.50 1.26
CA SER A 42 9.84 20.95 0.65
C SER A 42 9.56 19.56 1.22
N ALA A 43 8.28 19.24 1.37
CA ALA A 43 7.81 17.91 1.74
C ALA A 43 7.08 17.29 0.55
N LEU A 44 7.38 16.04 0.25
CA LEU A 44 6.70 15.22 -0.73
C LEU A 44 5.90 14.15 0.01
N VAL A 45 4.59 14.14 -0.19
CA VAL A 45 3.71 13.10 0.32
C VAL A 45 3.39 12.15 -0.83
N LEU A 46 3.76 10.87 -0.70
CA LEU A 46 3.48 9.90 -1.76
C LEU A 46 1.97 9.61 -1.81
N GLN A 47 1.44 9.52 -3.04
CA GLN A 47 0.05 9.11 -3.30
C GLN A 47 -0.14 7.59 -3.24
N SER A 48 0.97 6.84 -3.35
CA SER A 48 0.95 5.38 -3.31
C SER A 48 0.34 4.87 -2.00
N GLN A 49 -0.58 3.94 -2.13
CA GLN A 49 -1.19 3.26 -1.01
C GLN A 49 -0.19 2.32 -0.34
N LYS A 50 -0.45 1.98 0.92
CA LYS A 50 0.47 1.16 1.72
C LYS A 50 0.83 -0.16 1.05
N PHE A 51 -0.12 -0.81 0.39
CA PHE A 51 0.13 -2.06 -0.32
C PHE A 51 1.05 -1.87 -1.54
N GLU A 52 0.96 -0.76 -2.27
CA GLU A 52 1.84 -0.46 -3.41
C GLU A 52 3.28 -0.26 -2.96
N VAL A 53 3.46 0.50 -1.87
CA VAL A 53 4.77 0.71 -1.24
C VAL A 53 5.39 -0.63 -0.78
N LEU A 54 4.59 -1.52 -0.22
CA LEU A 54 5.05 -2.86 0.17
C LEU A 54 5.39 -3.72 -1.06
N MET A 55 4.62 -3.66 -2.15
CA MET A 55 4.95 -4.37 -3.39
C MET A 55 6.29 -3.90 -3.96
N GLU A 56 6.54 -2.59 -4.00
CA GLU A 56 7.82 -2.02 -4.45
C GLU A 56 8.98 -2.51 -3.57
N SER A 57 8.82 -2.44 -2.25
CA SER A 57 9.84 -2.95 -1.32
C SER A 57 10.08 -4.46 -1.46
N GLY A 58 9.01 -5.24 -1.69
CA GLY A 58 9.09 -6.69 -1.88
C GLY A 58 9.76 -7.06 -3.20
N ALA A 59 9.49 -6.30 -4.27
CA ALA A 59 10.12 -6.48 -5.57
C ALA A 59 11.63 -6.20 -5.49
N GLU A 60 12.03 -5.12 -4.82
CA GLU A 60 13.45 -4.81 -4.59
C GLU A 60 14.14 -5.92 -3.80
N ALA A 61 13.50 -6.43 -2.74
CA ALA A 61 14.02 -7.57 -1.97
C ALA A 61 14.20 -8.81 -2.86
N LEU A 62 13.23 -9.11 -3.72
CA LEU A 62 13.27 -10.24 -4.63
C LEU A 62 14.42 -10.12 -5.65
N LEU A 63 14.59 -8.94 -6.24
CA LEU A 63 15.66 -8.65 -7.22
C LEU A 63 17.06 -8.80 -6.59
N ASN A 64 17.21 -8.47 -5.31
CA ASN A 64 18.47 -8.60 -4.58
C ASN A 64 18.66 -9.98 -3.91
N GLY A 65 17.76 -10.94 -4.15
CA GLY A 65 17.89 -12.30 -3.62
C GLY A 65 17.45 -12.48 -2.16
N PHE A 66 16.83 -11.48 -1.55
CA PHE A 66 16.23 -11.56 -0.21
C PHE A 66 14.86 -12.25 -0.28
N THR A 67 14.86 -13.57 -0.54
CA THR A 67 13.66 -14.32 -0.92
C THR A 67 12.63 -14.44 0.21
N LEU A 68 13.07 -14.57 1.46
CA LEU A 68 12.22 -14.64 2.65
C LEU A 68 11.50 -13.31 2.86
N GLU A 69 12.25 -12.21 2.84
CA GLU A 69 11.77 -10.84 2.99
C GLU A 69 10.81 -10.47 1.87
N ALA A 70 11.14 -10.84 0.63
CA ALA A 70 10.26 -10.62 -0.52
C ALA A 70 8.90 -11.30 -0.30
N CYS A 71 8.90 -12.59 0.02
CA CYS A 71 7.66 -13.36 0.22
C CYS A 71 6.82 -12.80 1.38
N ALA A 72 7.46 -12.49 2.52
CA ALA A 72 6.77 -11.88 3.66
C ALA A 72 6.16 -10.52 3.30
N THR A 73 6.91 -9.69 2.58
CA THR A 73 6.51 -8.33 2.20
C THR A 73 5.38 -8.34 1.18
N PHE A 74 5.44 -9.18 0.14
CA PHE A 74 4.37 -9.34 -0.84
C PHE A 74 3.07 -9.80 -0.18
N TYR A 75 3.13 -10.76 0.73
CA TYR A 75 1.92 -11.20 1.43
C TYR A 75 1.34 -10.11 2.34
N ALA A 76 2.19 -9.35 3.03
CA ALA A 76 1.74 -8.18 3.79
C ALA A 76 1.07 -7.12 2.88
N ALA A 77 1.56 -6.94 1.64
CA ALA A 77 0.91 -6.07 0.65
C ALA A 77 -0.49 -6.57 0.29
N LEU A 78 -0.67 -7.89 0.12
CA LEU A 78 -1.99 -8.47 -0.13
C LEU A 78 -2.95 -8.26 1.04
N GLU A 79 -2.49 -8.38 2.28
CA GLU A 79 -3.30 -8.08 3.46
C GLU A 79 -3.76 -6.62 3.48
N ARG A 80 -2.84 -5.67 3.25
CA ARG A 80 -3.18 -4.24 3.14
C ARG A 80 -4.12 -3.94 1.95
N THR A 81 -4.06 -4.74 0.88
CA THR A 81 -4.98 -4.64 -0.26
C THR A 81 -6.41 -5.02 0.14
N TYR A 82 -6.58 -6.05 0.98
CA TYR A 82 -7.90 -6.40 1.52
C TYR A 82 -8.48 -5.26 2.36
N GLU A 83 -7.67 -4.64 3.23
CA GLU A 83 -8.11 -3.49 4.04
C GLU A 83 -8.56 -2.33 3.16
N PHE A 84 -7.78 -2.02 2.12
CA PHE A 84 -8.12 -0.97 1.15
C PHE A 84 -9.43 -1.29 0.41
N ALA A 85 -9.60 -2.53 -0.05
CA ALA A 85 -10.81 -2.97 -0.72
C ALA A 85 -12.04 -2.89 0.20
N ILE A 86 -11.93 -3.30 1.46
CA ILE A 86 -13.01 -3.19 2.45
C ILE A 86 -13.42 -1.72 2.62
N CYS A 87 -12.44 -0.81 2.75
CA CYS A 87 -12.69 0.63 2.86
C CYS A 87 -13.47 1.18 1.64
N VAL A 88 -12.99 0.88 0.43
CA VAL A 88 -13.64 1.34 -0.82
C VAL A 88 -15.06 0.79 -0.93
N LEU A 89 -15.24 -0.52 -0.72
CA LEU A 89 -16.54 -1.19 -0.91
C LEU A 89 -17.58 -0.78 0.14
N MET A 90 -17.16 -0.53 1.38
CA MET A 90 -18.04 0.01 2.43
C MET A 90 -18.45 1.46 2.12
N LYS A 91 -17.50 2.31 1.72
CA LYS A 91 -17.79 3.70 1.34
C LYS A 91 -18.67 3.81 0.10
N ALA A 92 -18.50 2.92 -0.87
CA ALA A 92 -19.37 2.84 -2.04
C ALA A 92 -20.83 2.53 -1.67
N ARG A 93 -21.06 1.92 -0.50
CA ARG A 93 -22.38 1.60 0.06
C ARG A 93 -22.89 2.66 1.05
N GLY A 94 -22.24 3.83 1.11
CA GLY A 94 -22.67 4.96 1.93
C GLY A 94 -22.25 4.90 3.40
N VAL A 95 -21.34 4.00 3.78
CA VAL A 95 -20.78 3.97 5.14
C VAL A 95 -19.85 5.16 5.35
N ASP A 96 -20.13 5.97 6.37
CA ASP A 96 -19.32 7.15 6.70
C ASP A 96 -18.00 6.79 7.42
N ASP A 97 -17.11 7.77 7.58
CA ASP A 97 -15.80 7.58 8.21
C ASP A 97 -15.88 7.13 9.68
N GLN A 98 -16.87 7.61 10.43
CA GLN A 98 -17.02 7.30 11.85
C GLN A 98 -17.51 5.87 12.03
N GLN A 99 -18.55 5.48 11.28
CA GLN A 99 -19.07 4.12 11.23
C GLN A 99 -17.99 3.13 10.78
N TYR A 100 -17.30 3.45 9.68
CA TYR A 100 -16.20 2.63 9.18
C TYR A 100 -15.11 2.46 10.24
N SER A 101 -14.63 3.56 10.84
CA SER A 101 -13.55 3.50 11.83
C SER A 101 -13.95 2.69 13.06
N SER A 102 -15.16 2.91 13.58
CA SER A 102 -15.67 2.16 14.74
C SER A 102 -15.72 0.66 14.46
N MET A 103 -16.20 0.27 13.28
CA MET A 103 -16.32 -1.14 12.89
C MET A 103 -14.95 -1.76 12.56
N PHE A 104 -14.11 -1.05 11.81
CA PHE A 104 -12.82 -1.57 11.36
C PHE A 104 -11.82 -1.71 12.51
N ASN A 105 -11.88 -0.83 13.53
CA ASN A 105 -11.03 -0.93 14.72
C ASN A 105 -11.18 -2.29 15.43
N GLU A 106 -12.40 -2.85 15.49
CA GLU A 106 -12.70 -4.16 16.10
C GLU A 106 -12.07 -5.36 15.36
N MET A 107 -11.66 -5.18 14.10
CA MET A 107 -11.03 -6.24 13.31
C MET A 107 -9.61 -5.93 12.82
N SER A 108 -9.13 -4.70 13.01
CA SER A 108 -7.86 -4.19 12.47
C SER A 108 -6.63 -5.03 12.81
N ARG A 109 -6.67 -5.79 13.91
CA ARG A 109 -5.56 -6.64 14.38
C ARG A 109 -5.73 -8.13 14.05
N MET A 110 -6.78 -8.51 13.33
CA MET A 110 -7.11 -9.92 13.05
C MET A 110 -7.27 -10.14 11.55
N SER A 111 -6.19 -10.57 10.88
CA SER A 111 -6.18 -10.71 9.43
C SER A 111 -7.24 -11.70 8.90
N GLU A 112 -7.57 -12.75 9.65
CA GLU A 112 -8.65 -13.67 9.28
C GLU A 112 -10.03 -12.99 9.22
N ARG A 113 -10.32 -12.07 10.16
CA ARG A 113 -11.57 -11.29 10.15
C ARG A 113 -11.61 -10.33 8.95
N GLN A 114 -10.49 -9.69 8.65
CA GLN A 114 -10.37 -8.81 7.48
C GLN A 114 -10.60 -9.59 6.18
N VAL A 115 -9.97 -10.76 6.02
CA VAL A 115 -10.16 -11.61 4.84
C VAL A 115 -11.62 -12.06 4.71
N GLY A 116 -12.26 -12.47 5.81
CA GLY A 116 -13.68 -12.84 5.81
C GLY A 116 -14.59 -11.68 5.39
N ALA A 117 -14.36 -10.47 5.92
CA ALA A 117 -15.09 -9.27 5.54
C ALA A 117 -14.89 -8.92 4.06
N PHE A 118 -13.65 -9.00 3.56
CA PHE A 118 -13.35 -8.81 2.14
C PHE A 118 -14.06 -9.83 1.27
N MET A 119 -14.05 -11.12 1.62
CA MET A 119 -14.73 -12.17 0.84
C MET A 119 -16.24 -11.90 0.70
N ALA A 120 -16.89 -11.49 1.79
CA ALA A 120 -18.31 -11.14 1.79
C ALA A 120 -18.59 -9.93 0.90
N LEU A 121 -17.82 -8.85 1.06
CA LEU A 121 -17.96 -7.64 0.24
C LEU A 121 -17.66 -7.90 -1.24
N HIS A 122 -16.63 -8.70 -1.53
CA HIS A 122 -16.29 -9.09 -2.89
C HIS A 122 -17.43 -9.88 -3.54
N LEU A 123 -18.03 -10.86 -2.83
CA LEU A 123 -19.18 -11.60 -3.34
C LEU A 123 -20.37 -10.67 -3.63
N LEU A 124 -20.67 -9.75 -2.72
CA LEU A 124 -21.72 -8.75 -2.93
C LEU A 124 -21.43 -7.83 -4.12
N GLU A 125 -20.15 -7.55 -4.39
CA GLU A 125 -19.75 -6.64 -5.45
C GLU A 125 -19.70 -7.31 -6.83
N THR A 126 -19.18 -8.53 -6.91
CA THR A 126 -18.90 -9.21 -8.19
C THR A 126 -19.91 -10.30 -8.52
N GLY A 127 -20.74 -10.72 -7.55
CA GLY A 127 -21.56 -11.91 -7.65
C GLY A 127 -20.76 -13.23 -7.66
N MET A 128 -19.44 -13.16 -7.53
CA MET A 128 -18.54 -14.32 -7.56
C MET A 128 -17.80 -14.47 -6.23
N PRO A 129 -17.71 -15.69 -5.67
CA PRO A 129 -17.01 -15.88 -4.42
C PRO A 129 -15.50 -15.72 -4.62
N TYR A 130 -14.86 -14.91 -3.79
CA TYR A 130 -13.40 -14.84 -3.75
C TYR A 130 -12.84 -16.14 -3.14
N LYS A 131 -11.99 -16.84 -3.90
CA LYS A 131 -11.35 -18.08 -3.44
C LYS A 131 -9.98 -17.79 -2.83
N ILE A 132 -9.85 -18.08 -1.54
CA ILE A 132 -8.53 -18.12 -0.89
C ILE A 132 -7.70 -19.22 -1.54
N ASP A 133 -6.49 -18.87 -1.91
CA ASP A 133 -5.52 -19.84 -2.39
C ASP A 133 -4.84 -20.50 -1.18
N ASN A 134 -5.29 -21.71 -0.86
CA ASN A 134 -4.74 -22.48 0.25
C ASN A 134 -3.26 -22.82 0.07
N ALA A 135 -2.76 -22.91 -1.18
CA ALA A 135 -1.34 -23.14 -1.43
C ALA A 135 -0.52 -21.90 -1.06
N LEU A 136 -1.00 -20.70 -1.43
CA LEU A 136 -0.36 -19.44 -0.99
C LEU A 136 -0.38 -19.29 0.53
N THR A 137 -1.50 -19.59 1.19
CA THR A 137 -1.59 -19.52 2.66
C THR A 137 -0.61 -20.49 3.33
N LYS A 138 -0.52 -21.73 2.85
CA LYS A 138 0.43 -22.73 3.37
C LYS A 138 1.88 -22.29 3.18
N PHE A 139 2.21 -21.81 1.98
CA PHE A 139 3.56 -21.32 1.65
C PHE A 139 3.94 -20.12 2.53
N ARG A 140 3.04 -19.14 2.67
CA ARG A 140 3.22 -18.01 3.58
C ARG A 140 3.49 -18.49 5.00
N ASN A 141 2.71 -19.45 5.49
CA ASN A 141 2.88 -19.95 6.84
C ASN A 141 4.24 -20.64 7.05
N SER A 142 4.77 -21.35 6.04
CA SER A 142 6.12 -21.89 6.14
C SER A 142 7.20 -20.81 6.15
N VAL A 143 7.08 -19.76 5.32
CA VAL A 143 8.08 -18.70 5.27
C VAL A 143 8.04 -17.85 6.54
N ILE A 144 6.86 -17.33 6.90
CA ILE A 144 6.72 -16.35 7.99
C ILE A 144 6.83 -16.99 9.37
N HIS A 145 6.17 -18.14 9.59
CA HIS A 145 6.10 -18.72 10.95
C HIS A 145 7.15 -19.79 11.22
N LYS A 146 7.67 -20.43 10.17
CA LYS A 146 8.69 -21.48 10.32
C LYS A 146 10.08 -21.02 9.87
N GLY A 147 10.22 -19.79 9.38
CA GLY A 147 11.50 -19.25 8.91
C GLY A 147 12.07 -20.01 7.71
N ALA A 148 11.23 -20.68 6.91
CA ALA A 148 11.70 -21.39 5.73
C ALA A 148 12.19 -20.36 4.69
N ILE A 149 13.44 -20.51 4.25
CA ILE A 149 14.02 -19.66 3.19
C ILE A 149 13.71 -20.33 1.85
N PRO A 150 12.83 -19.72 1.01
CA PRO A 150 12.47 -20.32 -0.26
C PRO A 150 13.59 -20.14 -1.29
N GLU A 151 13.72 -21.14 -2.18
CA GLU A 151 14.54 -21.02 -3.39
C GLU A 151 14.05 -19.86 -4.27
N PRO A 152 14.93 -19.19 -5.03
CA PRO A 152 14.59 -18.03 -5.85
C PRO A 152 13.37 -18.24 -6.77
N ASP A 153 13.31 -19.37 -7.49
CA ASP A 153 12.21 -19.64 -8.42
C ASP A 153 10.85 -19.80 -7.70
N LYS A 154 10.86 -20.45 -6.52
CA LYS A 154 9.67 -20.60 -5.68
C LYS A 154 9.23 -19.27 -5.10
N ALA A 155 10.18 -18.44 -4.68
CA ALA A 155 9.90 -17.10 -4.18
C ALA A 155 9.31 -16.22 -5.29
N HIS A 156 9.87 -16.29 -6.50
CA HIS A 156 9.37 -15.57 -7.67
C HIS A 156 7.95 -16.01 -8.06
N ASP A 157 7.67 -17.31 -8.16
CA ASP A 157 6.33 -17.84 -8.42
C ASP A 157 5.31 -17.40 -7.35
N PHE A 158 5.69 -17.50 -6.07
CA PHE A 158 4.85 -17.04 -4.97
C PHE A 158 4.53 -15.55 -5.07
N CYS A 159 5.56 -14.70 -5.20
CA CYS A 159 5.39 -13.24 -5.30
C CYS A 159 4.55 -12.86 -6.53
N SER A 160 4.75 -13.52 -7.66
CA SER A 160 3.98 -13.31 -8.89
C SER A 160 2.49 -13.62 -8.72
N LYS A 161 2.16 -14.74 -8.05
CA LYS A 161 0.77 -15.10 -7.74
C LYS A 161 0.11 -14.12 -6.78
N VAL A 162 0.87 -13.64 -5.80
CA VAL A 162 0.39 -12.61 -4.86
C VAL A 162 0.16 -11.28 -5.60
N PHE A 163 1.09 -10.87 -6.45
CA PHE A 163 0.95 -9.68 -7.29
C PHE A 163 -0.29 -9.75 -8.18
N ALA A 164 -0.52 -10.87 -8.88
CA ALA A 164 -1.70 -11.07 -9.72
C ALA A 164 -3.01 -10.94 -8.92
N LYS A 165 -3.05 -11.42 -7.67
CA LYS A 165 -4.19 -11.22 -6.77
C LYS A 165 -4.40 -9.74 -6.42
N ILE A 166 -3.34 -9.01 -6.09
CA ILE A 166 -3.42 -7.59 -5.77
C ILE A 166 -3.97 -6.82 -6.97
N ILE A 167 -3.38 -7.02 -8.15
CA ILE A 167 -3.81 -6.37 -9.39
C ILE A 167 -5.29 -6.64 -9.67
N GLY A 168 -5.71 -7.92 -9.68
CA GLY A 168 -7.12 -8.26 -9.94
C GLY A 168 -8.10 -7.65 -8.95
N ILE A 169 -7.73 -7.48 -7.68
CA ILE A 169 -8.56 -6.77 -6.70
C ILE A 169 -8.61 -5.28 -7.02
N THR A 170 -7.45 -4.65 -7.26
CA THR A 170 -7.39 -3.21 -7.52
C THR A 170 -8.09 -2.83 -8.82
N GLU A 171 -8.02 -3.65 -9.86
CA GLU A 171 -8.73 -3.45 -11.13
C GLU A 171 -10.25 -3.40 -10.94
N ILE A 172 -10.81 -4.30 -10.12
CA ILE A 172 -12.24 -4.26 -9.81
C ILE A 172 -12.63 -2.91 -9.18
N LEU A 173 -11.81 -2.43 -8.24
CA LEU A 173 -12.08 -1.17 -7.54
C LEU A 173 -11.91 0.04 -8.45
N THR A 174 -10.85 0.10 -9.25
CA THR A 174 -10.56 1.25 -10.13
C THR A 174 -11.52 1.32 -11.31
N LEU A 175 -11.97 0.18 -11.85
CA LEU A 175 -12.95 0.15 -12.94
C LEU A 175 -14.35 0.55 -12.47
N LYS A 176 -14.78 0.09 -11.28
CA LYS A 176 -16.13 0.36 -10.77
C LYS A 176 -16.24 1.68 -10.01
N TYR A 177 -15.19 2.08 -9.30
CA TYR A 177 -15.21 3.20 -8.35
C TYR A 177 -14.01 4.16 -8.50
N PRO A 178 -13.66 4.62 -9.72
CA PRO A 178 -12.43 5.40 -9.96
C PRO A 178 -12.36 6.68 -9.10
N GLU A 179 -13.44 7.46 -9.07
CA GLU A 179 -13.50 8.71 -8.31
C GLU A 179 -13.41 8.49 -6.80
N LEU A 180 -14.05 7.42 -6.31
CA LEU A 180 -14.01 7.09 -4.88
C LEU A 180 -12.63 6.59 -4.47
N VAL A 181 -11.99 5.76 -5.29
CA VAL A 181 -10.60 5.32 -5.08
C VAL A 181 -9.67 6.54 -5.02
N HIS A 182 -9.76 7.46 -5.97
CA HIS A 182 -8.95 8.69 -5.97
C HIS A 182 -9.22 9.55 -4.73
N LYS A 183 -10.49 9.70 -4.34
CA LYS A 183 -10.87 10.42 -3.12
C LYS A 183 -10.27 9.79 -1.86
N ILE A 184 -10.33 8.46 -1.72
CA ILE A 184 -9.77 7.74 -0.57
C ILE A 184 -8.25 7.91 -0.51
N ILE A 185 -7.56 7.78 -1.64
CA ILE A 185 -6.12 8.02 -1.73
C ILE A 185 -5.76 9.43 -1.25
N ARG A 186 -6.50 10.45 -1.73
CA ARG A 186 -6.29 11.85 -1.33
C ARG A 186 -6.52 12.06 0.18
N LEU A 187 -7.57 11.46 0.73
CA LEU A 187 -7.89 11.57 2.17
C LEU A 187 -6.83 10.89 3.04
N ASP A 188 -6.33 9.72 2.62
CA ASP A 188 -5.25 9.01 3.32
C ASP A 188 -3.95 9.84 3.30
N MET A 189 -3.60 10.43 2.15
CA MET A 189 -2.47 11.34 2.01
C MET A 189 -2.58 12.55 2.96
N GLN A 190 -3.74 13.20 3.01
CA GLN A 190 -4.00 14.32 3.92
C GLN A 190 -3.89 13.90 5.39
N LYS A 191 -4.38 12.70 5.73
CA LYS A 191 -4.31 12.17 7.09
C LYS A 191 -2.86 11.97 7.54
N GLU A 192 -2.01 11.39 6.69
CA GLU A 192 -0.59 11.20 7.02
C GLU A 192 0.15 12.53 7.13
N TYR A 193 -0.14 13.49 6.25
CA TYR A 193 0.39 14.86 6.36
C TYR A 193 0.02 15.51 7.70
N LEU A 194 -1.26 15.51 8.06
CA LEU A 194 -1.74 16.13 9.31
C LEU A 194 -1.21 15.46 10.58
N LYS A 195 -0.89 14.15 10.51
CA LYS A 195 -0.20 13.45 11.62
C LYS A 195 1.26 13.86 11.70
N TRP A 196 1.93 14.00 10.56
CA TRP A 196 3.33 14.39 10.52
C TRP A 196 3.53 15.83 11.00
N GLU A 197 2.71 16.77 10.51
CA GLU A 197 2.75 18.18 10.89
C GLU A 197 2.57 18.39 12.40
N ARG A 198 1.68 17.61 13.04
CA ARG A 198 1.48 17.66 14.50
C ARG A 198 2.68 17.18 15.32
N ASN A 199 3.52 16.34 14.74
CA ASN A 199 4.65 15.70 15.41
C ASN A 199 6.00 16.28 14.98
N PHE A 200 6.01 17.27 14.09
CA PHE A 200 7.22 17.97 13.65
C PHE A 200 7.31 19.34 14.34
N PRO A 201 8.44 19.65 15.01
CA PRO A 201 8.67 20.93 15.67
C PRO A 201 8.86 22.08 14.68
#